data_AF-A0A1S3FNW7-F1
#
_entry.id   AF-A0A1S3FNW7-F1
#
_cell.length_a   1.000
_cell.length_b   1.000
_cell.length_c   1.000
_cell.angle_alpha   90.00
_cell.angle_beta   90.00
_cell.angle_gamma   90.00
#
_symmetry.space_group_name_H-M   'P 1'
#
loop_
_entity.id
_entity.type
_entity.pdbx_description
1 polymer ?
#
loop_
_entity_poly.entity_id
_entity_poly.type
_entity_poly.pdbx_seq_one_letter_code
_entity_poly.pdbx_strand_id
1 'polypeptide(L)'
;MSISLISLIFLPIWINMAQIQQGGPDEKEKTTALKDLLSRIDLDELMKKDEPPLDFPDTLEGFEYAFNERGQLRHIKTGEPFVFNYREDLHRWNQKRYEALGEIITKYVYDLLEKDCNLKKISIPVDATESEPKSFIFMSEDALTNPQKLMVLIHGSGVVRAGQWARRLIINEDLDSGTQIPFIKRAVDEGYGVIVLNPNENYIEVEKPKIHVQSSSDSSDEPAEKRERKDKVSKETKKRRDFYEKYRNPQKEKEMMHLYIRENGSPEEHAIYVWDHFIAQSAAENVFFVAHSYGGLAFVEL
;
A
#
# COMPACT_ATOMS: atom_id res chain seq x y z
N MET A 1 71.57 6.94 -14.84
CA MET A 1 70.82 8.04 -14.20
C MET A 1 69.40 7.59 -13.94
N SER A 2 69.05 7.59 -12.65
CA SER A 2 67.77 7.36 -11.95
C SER A 2 66.57 6.74 -12.67
N ILE A 3 66.20 5.55 -12.17
CA ILE A 3 64.87 4.92 -12.25
C ILE A 3 63.99 5.62 -11.19
N SER A 4 62.84 6.19 -11.57
CA SER A 4 61.95 6.86 -10.62
C SER A 4 60.82 5.94 -10.15
N LEU A 5 60.70 5.85 -8.83
CA LEU A 5 59.83 4.98 -8.05
C LEU A 5 58.34 5.25 -8.25
N ILE A 6 57.58 4.16 -8.38
CA ILE A 6 56.20 4.04 -7.93
C ILE A 6 56.20 3.92 -6.39
N SER A 7 55.16 4.47 -5.75
CA SER A 7 54.78 4.37 -4.33
C SER A 7 55.50 5.31 -3.35
N LEU A 8 54.86 6.45 -3.01
CA LEU A 8 55.01 7.14 -1.70
C LEU A 8 54.12 8.39 -1.52
N ILE A 9 52.88 8.41 -2.05
CA ILE A 9 51.93 9.54 -1.80
C ILE A 9 50.90 9.20 -0.70
N PHE A 10 50.95 8.02 -0.08
CA PHE A 10 50.02 7.62 0.99
C PHE A 10 50.54 7.77 2.43
N LEU A 11 51.60 8.55 2.67
CA LEU A 11 52.21 8.66 4.01
C LEU A 11 52.13 10.02 4.76
N PRO A 12 51.78 11.20 4.18
CA PRO A 12 51.64 12.41 4.99
C PRO A 12 50.22 12.63 5.57
N ILE A 13 49.17 12.01 5.01
CA ILE A 13 47.78 12.25 5.44
C ILE A 13 47.47 11.53 6.77
N TRP A 14 48.18 10.44 7.07
CA TRP A 14 47.97 9.71 8.33
C TRP A 14 48.64 10.35 9.55
N ILE A 15 49.65 11.21 9.35
CA ILE A 15 50.34 11.89 10.46
C ILE A 15 49.55 13.11 10.94
N ASN A 16 48.82 13.80 10.05
CA ASN A 16 48.01 14.97 10.44
C ASN A 16 46.70 14.60 11.17
N MET A 17 46.13 13.42 10.93
CA MET A 17 44.97 12.94 11.70
C MET A 17 45.33 12.47 13.12
N ALA A 18 46.59 12.10 13.36
CA ALA A 18 47.05 11.66 14.67
C ALA A 18 47.32 12.83 15.64
N GLN A 19 47.50 14.07 15.15
CA GLN A 19 47.67 15.26 16.01
C GLN A 19 46.36 16.01 16.31
N ILE A 20 45.28 15.80 15.56
CA ILE A 20 43.95 16.38 15.86
C ILE A 20 43.22 15.58 16.97
N GLN A 21 43.72 14.40 17.35
CA GLN A 21 43.16 13.60 18.46
C GLN A 21 43.61 14.05 19.87
N GLN A 22 44.45 15.09 19.98
CA GLN A 22 44.78 15.70 21.26
C GLN A 22 44.12 17.08 21.42
N GLY A 23 42.81 17.15 21.17
CA GLY A 23 41.99 18.17 21.81
C GLY A 23 42.10 18.02 23.33
N GLY A 24 42.45 19.11 24.01
CA GLY A 24 42.65 19.12 25.47
C GLY A 24 41.39 18.67 26.23
N PRO A 25 41.51 18.39 27.54
CA PRO A 25 40.40 17.88 28.37
C PRO A 25 39.09 18.66 28.17
N ASP A 26 39.22 19.97 27.96
CA ASP A 26 38.14 20.94 27.78
C ASP A 26 37.38 20.80 26.43
N GLU A 27 38.03 20.35 25.35
CA GLU A 27 37.36 20.07 24.06
C GLU A 27 36.68 18.69 24.04
N LYS A 28 37.28 17.71 24.72
CA LYS A 28 36.65 16.38 24.91
C LYS A 28 35.41 16.47 25.79
N GLU A 29 35.44 17.30 26.83
CA GLU A 29 34.25 17.56 27.65
C GLU A 29 33.17 18.32 26.88
N LYS A 30 33.51 19.35 26.09
CA LYS A 30 32.54 20.07 25.25
C LYS A 30 31.90 19.19 24.18
N THR A 31 32.67 18.31 23.53
CA THR A 31 32.14 17.36 22.54
C THR A 31 31.29 16.26 23.18
N THR A 32 31.61 15.84 24.41
CA THR A 32 30.80 14.87 25.17
C THR A 32 29.51 15.51 25.68
N ALA A 33 29.57 16.73 26.18
CA ALA A 33 28.41 17.51 26.61
C ALA A 33 27.48 17.83 25.43
N LEU A 34 28.01 18.19 24.26
CA LEU A 34 27.21 18.40 23.05
C LEU A 34 26.53 17.11 22.58
N LYS A 35 27.23 15.97 22.63
CA LYS A 35 26.64 14.66 22.31
C LYS A 35 25.57 14.24 23.31
N ASP A 36 25.79 14.48 24.60
CA ASP A 36 24.80 14.24 25.66
C ASP A 36 23.57 15.14 25.47
N LEU A 37 23.77 16.42 25.15
CA LEU A 37 22.69 17.38 24.88
C LEU A 37 21.88 17.02 23.63
N LEU A 38 22.55 16.59 22.54
CA LEU A 38 21.91 16.08 21.33
C LEU A 38 21.18 14.74 21.57
N SER A 39 21.69 13.88 22.47
CA SER A 39 21.02 12.62 22.82
C SER A 39 19.77 12.81 23.70
N ARG A 40 19.65 13.98 24.34
CA ARG A 40 18.49 14.39 25.15
C ARG A 40 17.44 15.14 24.33
N ILE A 41 17.80 15.65 23.16
CA ILE A 41 16.86 16.22 22.21
C ILE A 41 16.26 15.07 21.42
N ASP A 42 14.96 14.83 21.61
CA ASP A 42 14.21 13.97 20.71
C ASP A 42 14.05 14.71 19.38
N LEU A 43 15.05 14.53 18.50
CA LEU A 43 15.07 15.09 17.14
C LEU A 43 13.80 14.68 16.37
N ASP A 44 13.21 13.51 16.67
CA ASP A 44 11.97 13.07 16.06
C ASP A 44 10.76 13.84 16.58
N GLU A 45 10.72 14.17 17.88
CA GLU A 45 9.69 15.03 18.46
C GLU A 45 9.81 16.49 17.98
N LEU A 46 11.05 16.95 17.76
CA LEU A 46 11.33 18.27 17.19
C LEU A 46 10.90 18.35 15.72
N MET A 47 11.26 17.35 14.90
CA MET A 47 10.87 17.27 13.49
C MET A 47 9.35 17.07 13.30
N LYS A 48 8.67 16.37 14.22
CA LYS A 48 7.20 16.23 14.21
C LYS A 48 6.45 17.54 14.42
N LYS A 49 7.05 18.53 15.10
CA LYS A 49 6.39 19.82 15.36
C LYS A 49 6.32 20.73 14.14
N ASP A 50 7.23 20.54 13.18
CA ASP A 50 7.31 21.36 11.96
C ASP A 50 6.71 20.66 10.72
N GLU A 51 6.35 19.37 10.81
CA GLU A 51 5.67 18.68 9.71
C GLU A 51 4.22 19.19 9.53
N PRO A 52 3.79 19.50 8.30
CA PRO A 52 2.41 19.90 8.03
C PRO A 52 1.42 18.78 8.37
N PRO A 53 0.16 19.15 8.71
CA PRO A 53 -0.87 18.16 9.01
C PRO A 53 -1.07 17.19 7.83
N LEU A 54 -1.32 15.93 8.17
CA LEU A 54 -1.72 14.88 7.22
C LEU A 54 -3.22 14.96 6.93
N ASP A 55 -3.67 16.15 6.57
CA ASP A 55 -5.05 16.42 6.17
C ASP A 55 -5.04 16.69 4.67
N PHE A 56 -5.77 15.88 3.92
CA PHE A 56 -5.81 15.90 2.47
C PHE A 56 -7.26 16.00 1.99
N PRO A 57 -7.51 16.68 0.86
CA PRO A 57 -8.83 16.71 0.25
C PRO A 57 -9.36 15.29 -0.07
N ASP A 58 -10.66 15.17 -0.28
CA ASP A 58 -11.33 13.90 -0.60
C ASP A 58 -11.85 13.84 -2.05
N THR A 59 -11.54 14.86 -2.86
CA THR A 59 -11.94 15.00 -4.27
C THR A 59 -10.74 15.32 -5.16
N LEU A 60 -10.83 14.95 -6.45
CA LEU A 60 -9.79 15.26 -7.45
C LEU A 60 -9.63 16.78 -7.59
N GLU A 61 -10.76 17.51 -7.61
CA GLU A 61 -10.80 18.96 -7.67
C GLU A 61 -10.13 19.61 -6.46
N GLY A 62 -10.32 19.04 -5.27
CA GLY A 62 -9.64 19.48 -4.05
C GLY A 62 -8.11 19.29 -4.14
N PHE A 63 -7.66 18.26 -4.85
CA PHE A 63 -6.25 18.06 -5.19
C PHE A 63 -5.75 18.97 -6.32
N GLU A 64 -6.64 19.75 -6.95
CA GLU A 64 -6.44 20.55 -8.16
C GLU A 64 -6.14 19.74 -9.42
N TYR A 65 -6.59 18.49 -9.50
CA TYR A 65 -6.44 17.63 -10.68
C TYR A 65 -7.79 17.20 -11.26
N ALA A 66 -7.79 16.87 -12.55
CA ALA A 66 -8.88 16.19 -13.23
C ALA A 66 -8.32 15.27 -14.31
N PHE A 67 -9.09 14.26 -14.72
CA PHE A 67 -8.77 13.50 -15.93
C PHE A 67 -9.23 14.29 -17.16
N ASN A 68 -8.33 14.48 -18.12
CA ASN A 68 -8.66 15.11 -19.39
C ASN A 68 -9.35 14.14 -20.37
N GLU A 69 -9.71 14.60 -21.56
CA GLU A 69 -10.37 13.78 -22.61
C GLU A 69 -9.53 12.59 -23.08
N ARG A 70 -8.21 12.61 -22.84
CA ARG A 70 -7.29 11.50 -23.15
C ARG A 70 -7.12 10.54 -21.96
N GLY A 71 -7.90 10.70 -20.89
CA GLY A 71 -7.80 9.90 -19.68
C GLY A 71 -6.56 10.17 -18.84
N GLN A 72 -5.88 11.31 -19.02
CA GLN A 72 -4.66 11.64 -18.29
C GLN A 72 -4.96 12.54 -17.09
N LEU A 73 -4.40 12.23 -15.92
CA LEU A 73 -4.52 13.07 -14.73
C LEU A 73 -3.67 14.34 -14.91
N ARG A 74 -4.30 15.51 -14.94
CA ARG A 74 -3.65 16.81 -15.16
C ARG A 74 -4.14 17.85 -14.18
N HIS A 75 -3.25 18.76 -13.81
CA HIS A 75 -3.60 19.89 -12.97
C HIS A 75 -4.62 20.79 -13.68
N ILE A 76 -5.73 21.12 -13.03
CA ILE A 76 -6.90 21.78 -13.65
C ILE A 76 -6.52 23.12 -14.31
N LYS A 77 -5.69 23.92 -13.63
CA LYS A 77 -5.30 25.26 -14.12
C LYS A 77 -4.14 25.26 -15.12
N THR A 78 -3.10 24.47 -14.88
CA THR A 78 -1.84 24.52 -15.65
C THR A 78 -1.75 23.45 -16.73
N GLY A 79 -2.52 22.36 -16.62
CA GLY A 79 -2.41 21.20 -17.50
C GLY A 79 -1.18 20.33 -17.26
N GLU A 80 -0.40 20.59 -16.20
CA GLU A 80 0.82 19.83 -15.86
C GLU A 80 0.49 18.44 -15.27
N PRO A 81 1.39 17.44 -15.41
CA PRO A 81 1.21 16.12 -14.83
C PRO A 81 1.35 16.14 -13.30
N PHE A 82 0.97 15.02 -12.67
CA PHE A 82 1.09 14.86 -11.22
C PHE A 82 2.55 14.95 -10.74
N VAL A 83 2.79 15.75 -9.71
CA VAL A 83 4.08 15.87 -9.04
C VAL A 83 4.05 15.14 -7.69
N PHE A 84 4.89 14.10 -7.55
CA PHE A 84 5.02 13.34 -6.30
C PHE A 84 5.76 14.13 -5.22
N ASN A 85 6.93 14.69 -5.54
CA ASN A 85 7.72 15.53 -4.64
C ASN A 85 7.13 16.95 -4.56
N TYR A 86 5.88 17.04 -4.11
CA TYR A 86 5.14 18.31 -4.05
C TYR A 86 5.75 19.28 -3.05
N ARG A 87 6.26 18.77 -1.93
CA ARG A 87 7.08 19.52 -0.96
C ARG A 87 8.47 18.92 -0.90
N GLU A 88 9.50 19.75 -1.07
CA GLU A 88 10.89 19.33 -0.91
C GLU A 88 11.13 18.82 0.52
N ASP A 89 11.97 17.78 0.65
CA ASP A 89 12.37 17.13 1.90
C ASP A 89 11.25 16.51 2.78
N LEU A 90 9.98 16.59 2.36
CA LEU A 90 8.84 16.01 3.09
C LEU A 90 8.35 14.70 2.47
N HIS A 91 9.25 13.72 2.37
CA HIS A 91 8.95 12.40 1.77
C HIS A 91 7.72 11.71 2.39
N ARG A 92 7.60 11.76 3.71
CA ARG A 92 6.49 11.13 4.44
C ARG A 92 5.16 11.77 4.08
N TRP A 93 5.10 13.10 4.08
CA TRP A 93 3.90 13.85 3.72
C TRP A 93 3.53 13.63 2.25
N ASN A 94 4.50 13.68 1.33
CA ASN A 94 4.29 13.42 -0.10
C ASN A 94 3.75 12.00 -0.35
N GLN A 95 4.28 10.99 0.37
CA GLN A 95 3.78 9.63 0.31
C GLN A 95 2.32 9.55 0.79
N LYS A 96 1.97 10.23 1.87
CA LYS A 96 0.59 10.26 2.39
C LYS A 96 -0.37 10.99 1.45
N ARG A 97 0.08 12.08 0.82
CA ARG A 97 -0.65 12.77 -0.25
C ARG A 97 -0.95 11.85 -1.43
N TYR A 98 0.04 11.07 -1.86
CA TYR A 98 -0.10 10.11 -2.94
C TYR A 98 -1.06 8.95 -2.57
N GLU A 99 -0.97 8.46 -1.33
CA GLU A 99 -1.91 7.46 -0.80
C GLU A 99 -3.35 7.99 -0.84
N ALA A 100 -3.59 9.21 -0.34
CA ALA A 100 -4.90 9.86 -0.33
C ALA A 100 -5.47 10.07 -1.75
N LEU A 101 -4.67 10.58 -2.69
CA LEU A 101 -5.07 10.70 -4.10
C LEU A 101 -5.47 9.34 -4.70
N GLY A 102 -4.73 8.29 -4.35
CA GLY A 102 -5.02 6.95 -4.82
C GLY A 102 -6.37 6.40 -4.36
N GLU A 103 -6.83 6.76 -3.15
CA GLU A 103 -8.17 6.37 -2.68
C GLU A 103 -9.29 7.10 -3.44
N ILE A 104 -9.05 8.36 -3.81
CA ILE A 104 -9.98 9.14 -4.66
C ILE A 104 -10.06 8.50 -6.05
N ILE A 105 -8.93 8.14 -6.64
CA ILE A 105 -8.86 7.45 -7.94
C ILE A 105 -9.60 6.12 -7.90
N THR A 106 -9.50 5.35 -6.82
CA THR A 106 -10.27 4.11 -6.66
C THR A 106 -11.78 4.36 -6.80
N LYS A 107 -12.31 5.37 -6.11
CA LYS A 107 -13.73 5.73 -6.21
C LYS A 107 -14.09 6.20 -7.62
N TYR A 108 -13.23 7.02 -8.23
CA TYR A 108 -13.42 7.48 -9.61
C TYR A 108 -13.47 6.32 -10.62
N VAL A 109 -12.59 5.31 -10.48
CA VAL A 109 -12.63 4.11 -11.33
C VAL A 109 -13.92 3.32 -11.13
N TYR A 110 -14.43 3.17 -9.90
CA TYR A 110 -15.73 2.53 -9.67
C TYR A 110 -16.87 3.25 -10.38
N ASP A 111 -16.89 4.58 -10.31
CA ASP A 111 -17.86 5.40 -11.02
C ASP A 111 -17.81 5.15 -12.55
N LEU A 112 -16.61 5.02 -13.13
CA LEU A 112 -16.47 4.68 -14.55
C LEU A 112 -16.94 3.25 -14.85
N LEU A 113 -16.67 2.28 -13.97
CA LEU A 113 -17.18 0.92 -14.16
C LEU A 113 -18.72 0.88 -14.18
N GLU A 114 -19.37 1.66 -13.32
CA GLU A 114 -20.82 1.72 -13.25
C GLU A 114 -21.42 2.52 -14.41
N LYS A 115 -20.89 3.71 -14.71
CA LYS A 115 -21.48 4.66 -15.67
C LYS A 115 -21.05 4.41 -17.11
N ASP A 116 -19.77 4.10 -17.34
CA ASP A 116 -19.20 4.00 -18.69
C ASP A 116 -19.14 2.56 -19.17
N CYS A 117 -18.99 1.59 -18.25
CA CYS A 117 -18.95 0.16 -18.58
C CYS A 117 -20.26 -0.56 -18.27
N ASN A 118 -21.27 0.11 -17.69
CA ASN A 118 -22.56 -0.46 -17.31
C ASN A 118 -22.46 -1.71 -16.42
N LEU A 119 -21.44 -1.78 -15.56
CA LEU A 119 -21.30 -2.88 -14.61
C LEU A 119 -22.04 -2.57 -13.31
N LYS A 120 -22.66 -3.60 -12.72
CA LYS A 120 -23.34 -3.52 -11.43
C LYS A 120 -22.42 -4.02 -10.33
N LYS A 121 -22.37 -3.30 -9.22
CA LYS A 121 -21.72 -3.74 -7.99
C LYS A 121 -22.58 -4.80 -7.30
N ILE A 122 -22.00 -5.96 -7.05
CA ILE A 122 -22.66 -7.09 -6.39
C ILE A 122 -21.99 -7.35 -5.06
N SER A 123 -22.75 -7.23 -3.98
CA SER A 123 -22.25 -7.47 -2.62
C SER A 123 -21.90 -8.95 -2.42
N ILE A 124 -20.78 -9.20 -1.74
CA ILE A 124 -20.37 -10.53 -1.29
C ILE A 124 -20.03 -10.48 0.22
N PRO A 125 -20.32 -11.54 1.00
CA PRO A 125 -21.02 -12.75 0.62
C PRO A 125 -22.48 -12.51 0.16
N VAL A 126 -23.01 -13.37 -0.72
CA VAL A 126 -24.36 -13.22 -1.30
C VAL A 126 -25.49 -13.37 -0.27
N ASP A 127 -25.21 -14.08 0.81
CA ASP A 127 -26.10 -14.35 1.93
C ASP A 127 -25.77 -13.49 3.17
N ALA A 128 -25.00 -12.41 2.98
CA ALA A 128 -24.49 -11.63 4.09
C ALA A 128 -25.60 -10.85 4.84
N THR A 129 -25.68 -11.07 6.15
CA THR A 129 -26.44 -10.29 7.13
C THR A 129 -26.04 -8.82 7.16
N GLU A 130 -26.87 -7.93 7.70
CA GLU A 130 -26.59 -6.48 7.72
C GLU A 130 -25.35 -6.11 8.55
N SER A 131 -25.04 -6.91 9.58
CA SER A 131 -23.99 -6.61 10.55
C SER A 131 -22.62 -7.22 10.21
N GLU A 132 -22.53 -8.13 9.23
CA GLU A 132 -21.26 -8.78 8.91
C GLU A 132 -20.45 -8.00 7.86
N PRO A 133 -19.10 -8.11 7.87
CA PRO A 133 -18.26 -7.49 6.85
C PRO A 133 -18.61 -7.97 5.44
N LYS A 134 -18.64 -7.03 4.48
CA LYS A 134 -18.94 -7.29 3.07
C LYS A 134 -17.89 -6.65 2.18
N SER A 135 -17.71 -7.22 1.00
CA SER A 135 -17.06 -6.59 -0.15
C SER A 135 -18.00 -6.69 -1.35
N PHE A 136 -17.47 -6.57 -2.56
CA PHE A 136 -18.22 -6.67 -3.78
C PHE A 136 -17.33 -7.10 -4.95
N ILE A 137 -18.00 -7.57 -6.00
CA ILE A 137 -17.47 -7.67 -7.36
C ILE A 137 -18.25 -6.74 -8.29
N PHE A 138 -17.75 -6.51 -9.50
CA PHE A 138 -18.56 -5.92 -10.57
C PHE A 138 -18.94 -6.97 -11.61
N MET A 139 -20.16 -6.90 -12.14
CA MET A 139 -20.58 -7.75 -13.25
C MET A 139 -21.43 -6.99 -14.27
N SER A 140 -21.36 -7.40 -15.54
CA SER A 140 -22.33 -6.96 -16.55
C SER A 140 -23.69 -7.60 -16.28
N GLU A 141 -24.77 -6.99 -16.78
CA GLU A 141 -26.14 -7.48 -16.55
C GLU A 141 -26.36 -8.91 -17.06
N ASP A 142 -25.66 -9.30 -18.12
CA ASP A 142 -25.74 -10.61 -18.76
C ASP A 142 -24.68 -11.60 -18.27
N ALA A 143 -23.80 -11.25 -17.31
CA ALA A 143 -22.61 -12.06 -17.04
C ALA A 143 -22.90 -13.51 -16.59
N LEU A 144 -24.06 -13.76 -15.96
CA LEU A 144 -24.47 -15.11 -15.55
C LEU A 144 -25.38 -15.80 -16.57
N THR A 145 -26.01 -15.04 -17.48
CA THR A 145 -27.04 -15.55 -18.40
C THR A 145 -26.55 -15.67 -19.85
N ASN A 146 -25.44 -15.02 -20.19
CA ASN A 146 -24.81 -15.10 -21.50
C ASN A 146 -24.25 -16.52 -21.73
N PRO A 147 -24.77 -17.27 -22.72
CA PRO A 147 -24.39 -18.67 -22.90
C PRO A 147 -23.06 -18.84 -23.65
N GLN A 148 -22.50 -17.79 -24.25
CA GLN A 148 -21.36 -17.94 -25.15
C GLN A 148 -20.03 -17.75 -24.44
N LYS A 149 -19.81 -16.55 -23.90
CA LYS A 149 -18.49 -16.11 -23.45
C LYS A 149 -18.59 -15.26 -22.19
N LEU A 150 -17.75 -15.57 -21.21
CA LEU A 150 -17.57 -14.80 -19.98
C LEU A 150 -16.11 -14.37 -19.85
N MET A 151 -15.87 -13.09 -19.62
CA MET A 151 -14.56 -12.52 -19.30
C MET A 151 -14.45 -12.26 -17.81
N VAL A 152 -13.39 -12.76 -17.18
CA VAL A 152 -13.10 -12.60 -15.75
C VAL A 152 -11.78 -11.86 -15.57
N LEU A 153 -11.81 -10.74 -14.84
CA LEU A 153 -10.67 -9.84 -14.66
C LEU A 153 -10.19 -9.85 -13.20
N ILE A 154 -8.89 -10.14 -12.99
CA ILE A 154 -8.29 -10.30 -11.65
C ILE A 154 -7.02 -9.45 -11.53
N HIS A 155 -7.07 -8.41 -10.69
CA HIS A 155 -5.91 -7.55 -10.45
C HIS A 155 -4.89 -8.17 -9.49
N GLY A 156 -3.70 -7.58 -9.44
CA GLY A 156 -2.61 -7.99 -8.53
C GLY A 156 -2.85 -7.63 -7.07
N SER A 157 -1.86 -7.92 -6.22
CA SER A 157 -1.90 -7.58 -4.79
C SER A 157 -1.55 -6.12 -4.51
N GLY A 158 -1.80 -5.68 -3.27
CA GLY A 158 -1.43 -4.35 -2.78
C GLY A 158 -2.62 -3.40 -2.66
N VAL A 159 -2.40 -2.14 -3.03
CA VAL A 159 -3.38 -1.04 -2.84
C VAL A 159 -4.32 -0.83 -4.03
N VAL A 160 -4.21 -1.68 -5.06
CA VAL A 160 -5.16 -1.69 -6.19
C VAL A 160 -6.45 -2.39 -5.79
N ARG A 161 -7.54 -2.01 -6.44
CA ARG A 161 -8.89 -2.55 -6.26
C ARG A 161 -9.51 -2.88 -7.62
N ALA A 162 -10.71 -3.45 -7.62
CA ALA A 162 -11.48 -3.76 -8.82
C ALA A 162 -11.43 -2.60 -9.84
N GLY A 163 -11.23 -2.95 -11.11
CA GLY A 163 -11.05 -1.99 -12.20
C GLY A 163 -9.63 -1.46 -12.41
N GLN A 164 -8.67 -1.76 -11.53
CA GLN A 164 -7.31 -1.20 -11.61
C GLN A 164 -6.24 -2.25 -11.87
N TRP A 165 -5.30 -1.97 -12.77
CA TRP A 165 -4.05 -2.72 -12.90
C TRP A 165 -2.93 -2.13 -12.06
N ALA A 166 -2.77 -0.81 -12.11
CA ALA A 166 -1.69 -0.12 -11.40
C ALA A 166 -2.02 1.35 -11.14
N ARG A 167 -2.13 1.72 -9.85
CA ARG A 167 -2.30 3.11 -9.41
C ARG A 167 -1.27 4.07 -10.01
N ARG A 168 -0.01 3.62 -10.12
CA ARG A 168 1.09 4.43 -10.69
C ARG A 168 0.85 4.78 -12.15
N LEU A 169 0.32 3.85 -12.95
CA LEU A 169 0.04 4.09 -14.37
C LEU A 169 -1.13 5.07 -14.52
N ILE A 170 -2.21 4.88 -13.74
CA ILE A 170 -3.36 5.79 -13.74
C ILE A 170 -2.94 7.24 -13.45
N ILE A 171 -2.03 7.44 -12.49
CA ILE A 171 -1.58 8.78 -12.06
C ILE A 171 -0.62 9.43 -13.05
N ASN A 172 0.32 8.67 -13.61
CA ASN A 172 1.44 9.25 -14.38
C ASN A 172 1.24 9.18 -15.90
N GLU A 173 0.50 8.18 -16.37
CA GLU A 173 0.25 7.94 -17.79
C GLU A 173 -1.21 8.32 -18.12
N ASP A 174 -2.14 7.37 -17.95
CA ASP A 174 -3.56 7.50 -18.26
C ASP A 174 -4.42 6.36 -17.66
N LEU A 175 -5.74 6.52 -17.75
CA LEU A 175 -6.73 5.51 -17.37
C LEU A 175 -6.59 4.24 -18.20
N ASP A 176 -6.30 4.32 -19.50
CA ASP A 176 -6.30 3.14 -20.38
C ASP A 176 -5.18 2.15 -20.01
N SER A 177 -3.98 2.64 -19.77
CA SER A 177 -2.84 1.82 -19.35
C SER A 177 -2.95 1.31 -17.91
N GLY A 178 -3.60 2.10 -17.04
CA GLY A 178 -3.65 1.82 -15.61
C GLY A 178 -4.89 1.05 -15.13
N THR A 179 -5.94 0.96 -15.93
CA THR A 179 -7.22 0.35 -15.56
C THR A 179 -7.56 -0.88 -16.40
N GLN A 180 -8.54 -1.64 -15.92
CA GLN A 180 -9.13 -2.77 -16.62
C GLN A 180 -10.16 -2.33 -17.67
N ILE A 181 -10.51 -1.03 -17.74
CA ILE A 181 -11.60 -0.49 -18.55
C ILE A 181 -11.45 -0.82 -20.05
N PRO A 182 -10.26 -0.70 -20.68
CA PRO A 182 -10.13 -1.08 -22.09
C PRO A 182 -10.43 -2.55 -22.36
N PHE A 183 -10.09 -3.44 -21.43
CA PHE A 183 -10.41 -4.87 -21.53
C PHE A 183 -11.91 -5.11 -21.40
N ILE A 184 -12.56 -4.40 -20.47
CA ILE A 184 -14.00 -4.48 -20.24
C ILE A 184 -14.75 -4.00 -21.48
N LYS A 185 -14.43 -2.80 -21.99
CA LYS A 185 -15.07 -2.23 -23.18
C LYS A 185 -14.93 -3.16 -24.38
N ARG A 186 -13.72 -3.67 -24.63
CA ARG A 186 -13.49 -4.64 -25.69
C ARG A 186 -14.26 -5.94 -25.50
N ALA A 187 -14.32 -6.47 -24.27
CA ALA A 187 -15.08 -7.68 -23.98
C ALA A 187 -16.58 -7.47 -24.26
N VAL A 188 -17.14 -6.33 -23.84
CA VAL A 188 -18.54 -5.97 -24.14
C VAL A 188 -18.77 -5.83 -25.64
N ASP A 189 -17.90 -5.13 -26.37
CA ASP A 189 -17.98 -4.95 -27.83
C ASP A 189 -17.92 -6.30 -28.58
N GLU A 190 -17.17 -7.27 -28.04
CA GLU A 190 -17.06 -8.63 -28.59
C GLU A 190 -18.13 -9.59 -28.05
N GLY A 191 -19.12 -9.10 -27.28
CA GLY A 191 -20.28 -9.85 -26.82
C GLY A 191 -20.05 -10.78 -25.62
N TYR A 192 -19.06 -10.48 -24.79
CA TYR A 192 -18.79 -11.22 -23.55
C TYR A 192 -19.64 -10.68 -22.41
N GLY A 193 -20.15 -11.58 -21.56
CA GLY A 193 -20.45 -11.22 -20.17
C GLY A 193 -19.14 -10.89 -19.44
N VAL A 194 -19.18 -10.02 -18.42
CA VAL A 194 -17.97 -9.56 -17.71
C VAL A 194 -18.15 -9.69 -16.21
N ILE A 195 -17.14 -10.24 -15.51
CA ILE A 195 -16.99 -10.21 -14.05
C ILE A 195 -15.60 -9.63 -13.70
N VAL A 196 -15.58 -8.69 -12.75
CA VAL A 196 -14.36 -8.06 -12.23
C VAL A 196 -14.25 -8.34 -10.74
N LEU A 197 -13.18 -9.04 -10.34
CA LEU A 197 -12.92 -9.41 -8.94
C LEU A 197 -12.30 -8.23 -8.17
N ASN A 198 -12.47 -8.25 -6.85
CA ASN A 198 -11.87 -7.29 -5.90
C ASN A 198 -11.04 -8.02 -4.80
N PRO A 199 -10.04 -8.84 -5.15
CA PRO A 199 -9.40 -9.78 -4.23
C PRO A 199 -8.63 -9.14 -3.06
N ASN A 200 -8.37 -7.82 -3.11
CA ASN A 200 -7.66 -7.10 -2.05
C ASN A 200 -8.59 -6.45 -1.01
N GLU A 201 -9.90 -6.48 -1.20
CA GLU A 201 -10.88 -5.97 -0.24
C GLU A 201 -11.50 -7.14 0.54
N ASN A 202 -10.71 -7.69 1.45
CA ASN A 202 -10.98 -8.94 2.17
C ASN A 202 -11.20 -8.76 3.68
N TYR A 203 -11.19 -7.52 4.17
CA TYR A 203 -11.48 -7.17 5.57
C TYR A 203 -12.00 -5.74 5.71
N ILE A 204 -12.60 -5.45 6.85
CA ILE A 204 -12.86 -4.08 7.33
C ILE A 204 -11.96 -3.77 8.55
N GLU A 205 -11.48 -2.53 8.65
CA GLU A 205 -10.76 -2.07 9.84
C GLU A 205 -11.75 -1.53 10.87
N VAL A 206 -11.71 -2.05 12.10
CA VAL A 206 -12.52 -1.55 13.23
C VAL A 206 -11.62 -1.19 14.42
N GLU A 207 -12.03 -0.20 15.21
CA GLU A 207 -11.29 0.19 16.42
C GLU A 207 -11.38 -0.92 17.47
N LYS A 208 -10.24 -1.34 18.03
CA LYS A 208 -10.23 -2.29 19.14
C LYS A 208 -10.83 -1.66 20.39
N PRO A 209 -11.72 -2.36 21.10
CA PRO A 209 -12.10 -1.98 22.45
C PRO A 209 -10.85 -1.95 23.34
N LYS A 210 -10.68 -0.90 24.16
CA LYS A 210 -9.60 -0.82 25.16
C LYS A 210 -9.85 -1.86 26.26
N ILE A 211 -9.31 -3.06 26.11
CA ILE A 211 -9.33 -4.06 27.18
C ILE A 211 -8.22 -3.72 28.18
N HIS A 212 -8.60 -3.33 29.40
CA HIS A 212 -7.67 -3.16 30.52
C HIS A 212 -7.25 -4.55 31.02
N VAL A 213 -6.20 -5.13 30.43
CA VAL A 213 -5.66 -6.41 30.90
C VAL A 213 -4.65 -6.15 32.02
N GLN A 214 -5.06 -6.41 33.26
CA GLN A 214 -4.13 -6.60 34.37
C GLN A 214 -3.27 -7.82 34.06
N SER A 215 -1.96 -7.61 34.02
CA SER A 215 -0.97 -8.66 33.81
C SER A 215 -1.01 -9.66 34.98
N SER A 216 -1.53 -10.86 34.75
CA SER A 216 -1.25 -12.01 35.59
C SER A 216 0.07 -12.64 35.14
N SER A 217 1.05 -12.61 36.04
CA SER A 217 2.29 -13.37 35.93
C SER A 217 2.00 -14.87 36.04
N ASP A 218 2.53 -15.69 35.14
CA ASP A 218 2.87 -17.05 35.53
C ASP A 218 4.15 -17.55 34.87
N SER A 219 4.95 -18.15 35.74
CA SER A 219 6.31 -18.65 35.56
C SER A 219 6.33 -19.98 34.81
N SER A 220 7.31 -20.16 33.92
CA SER A 220 7.80 -21.51 33.57
C SER A 220 9.31 -21.48 33.35
N ASP A 221 9.98 -22.30 34.16
CA ASP A 221 11.43 -22.53 34.19
C ASP A 221 11.90 -23.34 32.97
N GLU A 222 12.84 -22.80 32.18
CA GLU A 222 13.81 -23.58 31.39
C GLU A 222 14.98 -22.69 30.86
N PRO A 223 16.18 -23.24 30.61
CA PRO A 223 17.46 -22.54 30.81
C PRO A 223 17.80 -21.44 29.78
N ALA A 224 18.45 -20.38 30.31
CA ALA A 224 18.35 -19.00 29.85
C ALA A 224 19.25 -18.54 28.69
N GLU A 225 20.27 -19.30 28.25
CA GLU A 225 21.33 -18.65 27.44
C GLU A 225 21.18 -18.73 25.91
N LYS A 226 20.36 -19.63 25.36
CA LYS A 226 20.18 -19.76 23.89
C LYS A 226 18.90 -19.12 23.33
N ARG A 227 17.91 -18.82 24.17
CA ARG A 227 16.70 -18.06 23.79
C ARG A 227 16.97 -16.55 23.72
N GLU A 228 17.78 -16.01 24.64
CA GLU A 228 17.98 -14.56 24.72
C GLU A 228 18.52 -13.92 23.44
N ARG A 229 19.43 -14.56 22.69
CA ARG A 229 19.98 -13.94 21.47
C ARG A 229 19.01 -13.98 20.28
N LYS A 230 18.17 -15.01 20.17
CA LYS A 230 17.17 -15.12 19.08
C LYS A 230 15.91 -14.30 19.39
N ASP A 231 15.50 -14.26 20.66
CA ASP A 231 14.38 -13.46 21.14
C ASP A 231 14.72 -11.97 21.24
N LYS A 232 15.96 -11.58 21.57
CA LYS A 232 16.39 -10.18 21.51
C LYS A 232 16.38 -9.68 20.07
N VAL A 233 16.92 -10.43 19.10
CA VAL A 233 16.91 -10.04 17.68
C VAL A 233 15.49 -10.02 17.11
N SER A 234 14.63 -10.99 17.44
CA SER A 234 13.22 -11.01 17.04
C SER A 234 12.42 -9.87 17.66
N LYS A 235 12.57 -9.61 18.97
CA LYS A 235 11.92 -8.50 19.67
C LYS A 235 12.45 -7.14 19.22
N GLU A 236 13.73 -7.03 18.87
CA GLU A 236 14.35 -5.80 18.38
C GLU A 236 13.95 -5.52 16.92
N THR A 237 13.80 -6.56 16.09
CA THR A 237 13.25 -6.44 14.73
C THR A 237 11.77 -6.06 14.77
N LYS A 238 10.99 -6.66 15.69
CA LYS A 238 9.60 -6.29 15.93
C LYS A 238 9.48 -4.86 16.45
N LYS A 239 10.28 -4.47 17.45
CA LYS A 239 10.34 -3.09 17.97
C LYS A 239 10.77 -2.08 16.90
N ARG A 240 11.73 -2.41 16.02
CA ARG A 240 12.12 -1.54 14.90
C ARG A 240 10.99 -1.42 13.88
N ARG A 241 10.31 -2.52 13.51
CA ARG A 241 9.13 -2.46 12.62
C ARG A 241 8.01 -1.62 13.23
N ASP A 242 7.66 -1.90 14.47
CA ASP A 242 6.64 -1.14 15.23
C ASP A 242 7.04 0.34 15.37
N PHE A 243 8.33 0.65 15.54
CA PHE A 243 8.87 2.02 15.57
C PHE A 243 8.72 2.72 14.22
N TYR A 244 9.15 2.08 13.12
CA TYR A 244 9.00 2.64 11.77
C TYR A 244 7.52 2.78 11.38
N GLU A 245 6.65 1.89 11.84
CA GLU A 245 5.21 1.93 11.60
C GLU A 245 4.53 3.04 12.43
N LYS A 246 4.95 3.23 13.68
CA LYS A 246 4.56 4.36 14.55
C LYS A 246 5.07 5.70 14.00
N TYR A 247 6.25 5.73 13.39
CA TYR A 247 6.78 6.91 12.70
C TYR A 247 6.02 7.20 11.40
N ARG A 248 5.62 6.16 10.65
CA ARG A 248 4.81 6.29 9.43
C ARG A 248 3.40 6.82 9.72
N ASN A 249 2.78 6.42 10.85
CA ASN A 249 1.39 6.76 11.17
C ASN A 249 1.15 7.01 12.69
N PRO A 250 1.59 8.16 13.24
CA PRO A 250 1.42 8.51 14.66
C PRO A 250 -0.04 8.78 15.05
N GLN A 251 -0.96 8.96 14.09
CA GLN A 251 -2.41 9.06 14.35
C GLN A 251 -3.09 7.69 14.54
N LYS A 252 -2.41 6.56 14.31
CA LYS A 252 -2.88 5.22 14.76
C LYS A 252 -2.63 5.04 16.27
N GLU A 253 -3.01 6.01 17.11
CA GLU A 253 -3.00 5.81 18.57
C GLU A 253 -4.07 4.80 19.00
N LYS A 254 -5.10 4.61 18.18
CA LYS A 254 -6.11 3.59 18.37
C LYS A 254 -5.65 2.30 17.70
N GLU A 255 -5.51 1.23 18.48
CA GLU A 255 -5.30 -0.09 17.91
C GLU A 255 -6.51 -0.45 17.04
N MET A 256 -6.28 -0.68 15.75
CA MET A 256 -7.28 -1.21 14.83
C MET A 256 -7.18 -2.73 14.82
N MET A 257 -8.30 -3.42 14.58
CA MET A 257 -8.33 -4.83 14.24
C MET A 257 -9.00 -5.04 12.88
N HIS A 258 -8.54 -6.06 12.18
CA HIS A 258 -9.11 -6.50 10.91
C HIS A 258 -10.21 -7.52 11.17
N LEU A 259 -11.43 -7.20 10.74
CA LEU A 259 -12.52 -8.18 10.65
C LEU A 259 -12.56 -8.67 9.20
N TYR A 260 -12.08 -9.90 9.00
CA TYR A 260 -12.06 -10.53 7.68
C TYR A 260 -13.47 -10.86 7.20
N ILE A 261 -13.65 -10.78 5.90
CA ILE A 261 -14.89 -11.15 5.24
C ILE A 261 -14.98 -12.67 5.19
N ARG A 262 -16.13 -13.21 5.58
CA ARG A 262 -16.37 -14.66 5.62
C ARG A 262 -16.15 -15.27 4.23
N GLU A 263 -15.36 -16.35 4.19
CA GLU A 263 -15.02 -17.09 2.96
C GLU A 263 -14.39 -16.20 1.87
N ASN A 264 -13.83 -15.06 2.27
CA ASN A 264 -13.25 -14.04 1.40
C ASN A 264 -12.15 -13.26 2.15
N GLY A 265 -11.41 -13.94 3.03
CA GLY A 265 -10.39 -13.35 3.90
C GLY A 265 -9.02 -13.20 3.22
N SER A 266 -8.82 -13.81 2.05
CA SER A 266 -7.61 -13.69 1.23
C SER A 266 -7.94 -13.53 -0.27
N PRO A 267 -6.98 -13.10 -1.11
CA PRO A 267 -7.15 -13.08 -2.56
C PRO A 267 -7.57 -14.43 -3.16
N GLU A 268 -7.03 -15.53 -2.65
CA GLU A 268 -7.33 -16.90 -3.06
C GLU A 268 -8.75 -17.30 -2.65
N GLU A 269 -9.13 -17.09 -1.39
CA GLU A 269 -10.50 -17.32 -0.91
C GLU A 269 -11.51 -16.47 -1.71
N HIS A 270 -11.15 -15.23 -2.05
CA HIS A 270 -12.00 -14.39 -2.89
C HIS A 270 -12.20 -14.96 -4.28
N ALA A 271 -11.14 -15.47 -4.92
CA ALA A 271 -11.25 -16.10 -6.23
C ALA A 271 -12.15 -17.35 -6.18
N ILE A 272 -11.93 -18.22 -5.20
CA ILE A 272 -12.71 -19.46 -5.00
C ILE A 272 -14.18 -19.12 -4.74
N TYR A 273 -14.46 -18.16 -3.85
CA TYR A 273 -15.82 -17.70 -3.56
C TYR A 273 -16.54 -17.23 -4.83
N VAL A 274 -15.88 -16.38 -5.63
CA VAL A 274 -16.48 -15.86 -6.86
C VAL A 274 -16.67 -16.96 -7.90
N TRP A 275 -15.77 -17.95 -7.93
CA TRP A 275 -15.92 -19.13 -8.76
C TRP A 275 -17.17 -19.93 -8.39
N ASP A 276 -17.29 -20.38 -7.15
CA ASP A 276 -18.35 -21.27 -6.69
C ASP A 276 -19.74 -20.63 -6.75
N HIS A 277 -19.84 -19.33 -6.46
CA HIS A 277 -21.11 -18.63 -6.35
C HIS A 277 -21.56 -17.92 -7.63
N PHE A 278 -20.66 -17.66 -8.58
CA PHE A 278 -20.98 -16.89 -9.78
C PHE A 278 -20.48 -17.56 -11.06
N ILE A 279 -19.16 -17.75 -11.20
CA ILE A 279 -18.57 -18.18 -12.49
C ILE A 279 -19.02 -19.61 -12.85
N ALA A 280 -18.93 -20.56 -11.90
CA ALA A 280 -19.34 -21.95 -12.09
C ALA A 280 -20.85 -22.12 -12.31
N GLN A 281 -21.65 -21.13 -11.92
CA GLN A 281 -23.11 -21.11 -12.11
C GLN A 281 -23.53 -20.33 -13.37
N SER A 282 -22.58 -19.72 -14.07
CA SER A 282 -22.88 -18.98 -15.31
C SER A 282 -23.28 -19.92 -16.44
N ALA A 283 -24.11 -19.42 -17.37
CA ALA A 283 -24.50 -20.16 -18.56
C ALA A 283 -23.38 -20.28 -19.61
N ALA A 284 -22.25 -19.60 -19.41
CA ALA A 284 -21.22 -19.42 -20.42
C ALA A 284 -20.49 -20.73 -20.76
N GLU A 285 -20.49 -21.10 -22.04
CA GLU A 285 -19.71 -22.24 -22.55
C GLU A 285 -18.20 -22.01 -22.48
N ASN A 286 -17.77 -20.75 -22.62
CA ASN A 286 -16.35 -20.38 -22.66
C ASN A 286 -16.05 -19.28 -21.63
N VAL A 287 -15.17 -19.58 -20.67
CA VAL A 287 -14.73 -18.63 -19.66
C VAL A 287 -13.27 -18.24 -19.91
N PHE A 288 -13.00 -16.95 -19.95
CA PHE A 288 -11.68 -16.38 -20.22
C PHE A 288 -11.22 -15.57 -19.02
N PHE A 289 -9.97 -15.75 -18.61
CA PHE A 289 -9.38 -15.04 -17.48
C PHE A 289 -8.27 -14.11 -17.96
N VAL A 290 -8.30 -12.85 -17.51
CA VAL A 290 -7.14 -11.95 -17.56
C VAL A 290 -6.74 -11.64 -16.12
N ALA A 291 -5.65 -12.26 -15.70
CA ALA A 291 -5.11 -12.13 -14.36
C ALA A 291 -3.72 -11.49 -14.41
N HIS A 292 -3.48 -10.50 -13.56
CA HIS A 292 -2.20 -9.80 -13.50
C HIS A 292 -1.50 -10.00 -12.16
N SER A 293 -0.19 -10.28 -12.20
CA SER A 293 0.66 -10.45 -11.01
C SER A 293 0.07 -11.47 -10.03
N TYR A 294 -0.09 -11.12 -8.75
CA TYR A 294 -0.65 -12.01 -7.72
C TYR A 294 -2.08 -12.49 -8.04
N GLY A 295 -2.85 -11.76 -8.84
CA GLY A 295 -4.14 -12.23 -9.34
C GLY A 295 -4.01 -13.52 -10.16
N GLY A 296 -2.87 -13.71 -10.85
CA GLY A 296 -2.56 -14.96 -11.54
C GLY A 296 -2.27 -16.11 -10.58
N LEU A 297 -1.70 -15.83 -9.41
CA LEU A 297 -1.52 -16.86 -8.37
C LEU A 297 -2.88 -17.28 -7.80
N ALA A 298 -3.73 -16.31 -7.45
CA ALA A 298 -5.08 -16.59 -6.97
C ALA A 298 -5.91 -17.38 -8.01
N PHE A 299 -5.71 -17.12 -9.30
CA PHE A 299 -6.33 -17.88 -10.39
C PHE A 299 -5.85 -19.33 -10.48
N VAL A 300 -4.55 -19.61 -10.24
CA VAL A 300 -3.99 -20.97 -10.32
C VAL A 300 -4.50 -21.89 -9.20
N GLU A 301 -5.05 -21.31 -8.13
CA GLU A 301 -5.68 -22.04 -7.02
C GLU A 301 -7.18 -22.38 -7.28
N LEU A 302 -7.75 -21.98 -8.43
CA LEU A 302 -9.08 -22.40 -8.90
C LEU A 302 -9.05 -23.78 -9.56
#